data_AF-A0A8T4PHN1-F1
#
_entry.id   AF-A0A8T4PHN1-F1
#
_cell.length_a   1.000
_cell.length_b   1.000
_cell.length_c   1.000
_cell.angle_alpha   90.00
_cell.angle_beta   90.00
_cell.angle_gamma   90.00
#
_symmetry.space_group_name_H-M   'P 1'
#
loop_
_entity.id
_entity.type
_entity.pdbx_description
1 polymer ?
#
loop_
_entity_poly.entity_id
_entity_poly.type
_entity_poly.pdbx_seq_one_letter_code
_entity_poly.pdbx_strand_id
1 'polypeptide(L)'
;MFSAELKKPALKFLKSIKDKSLVKRLSDKIDELEKNPFPQDIERVEGYKDIKVFRVRVGDYRILYFVDYPSSKVYIEKIDKRNRVY
;
A
#
# COMPACT_ATOMS: atom_id res chain seq x y z
N MET A 1 9.52 -13.48 -4.91
CA MET A 1 9.45 -12.04 -5.27
C MET A 1 8.08 -11.80 -5.83
N PHE A 2 7.37 -10.79 -5.33
CA PHE A 2 6.09 -10.36 -5.84
C PHE A 2 6.29 -9.10 -6.70
N SER A 3 5.40 -8.86 -7.66
CA SER A 3 5.39 -7.59 -8.41
C SER A 3 4.32 -6.65 -7.85
N ALA A 4 4.67 -5.40 -7.56
CA ALA A 4 3.72 -4.40 -7.10
C ALA A 4 2.99 -3.75 -8.28
N GLU A 5 1.66 -3.80 -8.26
CA GLU A 5 0.79 -3.15 -9.24
C GLU A 5 0.02 -2.01 -8.57
N LEU A 6 0.35 -0.78 -8.96
CA LEU A 6 -0.29 0.43 -8.45
C LEU A 6 -1.59 0.71 -9.20
N LYS A 7 -2.72 0.75 -8.48
CA LYS A 7 -3.99 1.16 -9.07
C LYS A 7 -4.03 2.67 -9.35
N LYS A 8 -4.95 3.07 -10.24
CA LYS A 8 -5.20 4.48 -10.61
C LYS A 8 -5.25 5.45 -9.41
N PRO A 9 -6.03 5.18 -8.33
CA PRO A 9 -6.03 6.02 -7.13
C PRO A 9 -4.65 6.18 -6.47
N ALA A 10 -3.89 5.10 -6.29
CA ALA A 10 -2.55 5.16 -5.73
C ALA A 10 -1.59 5.96 -6.62
N LEU A 11 -1.63 5.76 -7.93
CA LEU A 11 -0.83 6.54 -8.90
C LEU A 11 -1.17 8.02 -8.86
N LYS A 12 -2.46 8.38 -8.80
CA LYS A 12 -2.90 9.77 -8.68
C LYS A 12 -2.39 10.42 -7.41
N PHE A 13 -2.40 9.67 -6.29
CA PHE A 13 -1.88 10.15 -5.02
C PHE A 13 -0.38 10.40 -5.07
N LEU A 14 0.41 9.45 -5.58
CA LEU A 14 1.86 9.63 -5.71
C LEU A 14 2.21 10.83 -6.62
N LYS A 15 1.46 11.02 -7.71
CA LYS A 15 1.65 12.17 -8.61
C LYS A 15 1.22 13.52 -8.02
N SER A 16 0.30 13.53 -7.05
CA SER A 16 -0.16 14.78 -6.42
C SER A 16 0.77 15.25 -5.30
N ILE A 17 1.65 14.38 -4.80
CA ILE A 17 2.64 14.73 -3.78
C ILE A 17 3.76 15.56 -4.41
N LYS A 18 3.99 16.77 -3.87
CA LYS A 18 5.13 17.63 -4.25
C LYS A 18 6.43 17.28 -3.49
N ASP A 19 6.29 16.67 -2.32
CA ASP A 19 7.42 16.28 -1.47
C ASP A 19 8.09 14.99 -1.98
N LYS A 20 9.29 15.13 -2.56
CA LYS A 20 10.08 14.02 -3.09
C LYS A 20 10.53 13.04 -2.00
N SER A 21 10.77 13.51 -0.78
CA SER A 21 11.18 12.64 0.34
C SER A 21 10.06 11.70 0.72
N LEU A 22 8.83 12.21 0.75
CA LEU A 22 7.65 11.40 0.99
C LEU A 22 7.40 10.37 -0.12
N VAL A 23 7.50 10.78 -1.39
CA VAL A 23 7.35 9.84 -2.53
C VAL A 23 8.36 8.71 -2.41
N LYS A 24 9.63 9.05 -2.11
CA LYS A 24 10.68 8.06 -1.91
C LYS A 24 10.35 7.08 -0.79
N ARG A 25 9.92 7.57 0.38
CA ARG A 25 9.52 6.70 1.52
C ARG A 25 8.38 5.75 1.16
N LEU A 26 7.39 6.21 0.38
CA LEU A 26 6.29 5.37 -0.08
C LEU A 26 6.77 4.31 -1.08
N SER A 27 7.63 4.70 -2.04
CA SER A 27 8.25 3.77 -2.98
C SER A 27 9.12 2.72 -2.27
N ASP A 28 9.98 3.13 -1.35
CA ASP A 28 10.84 2.22 -0.59
C ASP A 28 9.99 1.19 0.18
N LYS A 29 8.84 1.60 0.74
CA LYS A 29 7.91 0.66 1.39
C LYS A 29 7.25 -0.29 0.39
N ILE A 30 6.88 0.18 -0.80
CA ILE A 30 6.31 -0.67 -1.84
C ILE A 30 7.33 -1.72 -2.29
N ASP A 31 8.59 -1.34 -2.47
CA ASP A 31 9.68 -2.27 -2.81
C ASP A 31 9.92 -3.30 -1.70
N GLU A 32 9.74 -2.90 -0.44
CA GLU A 32 9.76 -3.83 0.70
C GLU A 32 8.60 -4.83 0.63
N LEU A 33 7.40 -4.40 0.24
CA LEU A 33 6.22 -5.27 0.07
C LEU A 33 6.39 -6.27 -1.07
N GLU A 34 7.15 -5.94 -2.12
CA GLU A 34 7.48 -6.87 -3.19
C GLU A 34 8.35 -8.04 -2.70
N LYS A 35 9.24 -7.77 -1.74
CA LYS A 35 10.12 -8.78 -1.14
C LYS A 35 9.41 -9.54 -0.02
N ASN A 36 8.72 -8.81 0.85
CA ASN A 36 7.96 -9.33 1.97
C ASN A 36 6.56 -8.70 2.00
N PRO A 37 5.55 -9.34 1.40
CA PRO A 37 4.19 -8.80 1.38
C PRO A 37 3.50 -8.77 2.75
N PHE A 38 4.09 -9.37 3.79
CA PHE A 38 3.56 -9.38 5.16
C PHE A 38 4.61 -8.88 6.16
N PRO A 39 4.92 -7.57 6.17
CA PRO A 39 5.81 -6.98 7.16
C PRO A 39 5.14 -6.96 8.55
N GLN A 40 5.92 -6.78 9.62
CA GLN A 40 5.38 -6.80 11.00
C GLN A 40 4.32 -5.72 11.28
N ASP A 41 4.43 -4.55 10.65
CA ASP A 41 3.48 -3.42 10.81
C ASP A 41 2.20 -3.56 9.97
N ILE A 42 1.86 -4.80 9.59
CA ILE A 42 0.66 -5.09 8.80
C ILE A 42 -0.56 -5.29 9.70
N GLU A 43 -1.67 -4.72 9.28
CA GLU A 43 -2.97 -5.03 9.86
C GLU A 43 -3.95 -5.43 8.76
N ARG A 44 -4.76 -6.46 9.02
CA ARG A 44 -5.85 -6.82 8.12
C ARG A 44 -6.98 -5.80 8.26
N VAL A 45 -7.54 -5.37 7.14
CA VAL A 45 -8.72 -4.50 7.13
C VAL A 45 -9.96 -5.38 7.16
N GLU A 46 -10.75 -5.24 8.22
CA GLU A 46 -12.04 -5.89 8.35
C GLU A 46 -13.07 -5.22 7.44
N GLY A 47 -14.04 -6.00 6.92
CA GLY A 47 -15.10 -5.52 6.02
C GLY A 47 -14.97 -5.99 4.56
N TYR A 48 -13.82 -6.52 4.16
CA TYR A 48 -13.66 -7.18 2.86
C TYR A 48 -13.81 -8.69 3.02
N LYS A 49 -14.98 -9.22 2.62
CA LYS A 49 -15.31 -10.65 2.77
C LYS A 49 -14.61 -11.52 1.72
N ASP A 50 -14.55 -11.05 0.48
CA ASP A 50 -14.07 -11.84 -0.66
C ASP A 50 -12.56 -11.72 -0.89
N ILE A 51 -11.95 -10.60 -0.47
CA ILE A 51 -10.53 -10.29 -0.72
C ILE A 51 -9.86 -9.94 0.60
N LYS A 52 -8.71 -10.58 0.87
CA LYS A 52 -7.88 -10.25 2.05
C LYS A 52 -7.16 -8.93 1.79
N VAL A 53 -7.74 -7.84 2.30
CA VAL A 53 -7.15 -6.50 2.24
C VAL A 53 -6.34 -6.24 3.50
N PHE A 54 -5.16 -5.66 3.30
CA PHE A 54 -4.21 -5.31 4.33
C PHE A 54 -3.90 -3.82 4.29
N ARG A 55 -3.46 -3.30 5.44
CA ARG A 55 -2.91 -1.95 5.56
C ARG A 55 -1.51 -2.02 6.15
N VAL A 56 -0.62 -1.17 5.67
CA VAL A 56 0.70 -0.93 6.28
C VAL A 56 0.88 0.57 6.49
N ARG A 57 1.53 0.91 7.60
CA ARG A 57 1.80 2.30 7.98
C ARG A 57 3.13 2.78 7.39
N VAL A 58 3.14 4.00 6.86
CA VAL A 58 4.34 4.71 6.39
C VAL A 58 4.31 6.13 6.94
N GLY A 59 4.86 6.32 8.15
CA GLY A 59 4.81 7.60 8.86
C GLY A 59 3.38 8.07 9.11
N ASP A 60 2.99 9.17 8.46
CA ASP A 60 1.66 9.80 8.51
C ASP A 60 0.70 9.29 7.42
N TYR A 61 1.10 8.27 6.68
CA TYR A 61 0.36 7.70 5.55
C TYR A 61 0.07 6.22 5.80
N ARG A 62 -0.97 5.72 5.13
CA ARG A 62 -1.37 4.32 5.13
C ARG A 62 -1.47 3.83 3.69
N ILE A 63 -0.90 2.68 3.42
CA ILE A 63 -1.02 1.98 2.13
C ILE A 63 -2.02 0.85 2.34
N LEU A 64 -3.13 0.85 1.61
CA LEU A 64 -4.02 -0.29 1.50
C LEU A 64 -3.64 -1.12 0.28
N TYR A 65 -3.49 -2.41 0.47
CA TYR A 65 -3.13 -3.35 -0.57
C TYR A 65 -3.75 -4.72 -0.33
N PHE A 66 -3.75 -5.56 -1.36
CA PHE A 66 -4.04 -6.98 -1.22
C PHE A 66 -3.00 -7.80 -1.97
N VAL A 67 -2.86 -9.06 -1.58
CA VAL A 67 -1.84 -9.96 -2.12
C VAL A 67 -2.55 -11.06 -2.89
N ASP A 68 -2.26 -11.13 -4.18
CA ASP A 68 -2.68 -12.22 -5.06
C ASP A 68 -1.54 -13.24 -5.16
N TYR A 69 -1.62 -14.28 -4.33
CA TYR A 69 -0.66 -15.37 -4.29
C TYR A 69 -0.57 -16.15 -5.60
N PRO A 70 -1.68 -16.60 -6.22
CA PRO A 70 -1.66 -17.24 -7.53
C PRO A 70 -0.85 -16.48 -8.58
N SER A 71 -1.01 -15.16 -8.64
CA SER A 71 -0.31 -14.32 -9.60
C SER A 71 1.04 -13.78 -9.10
N SER A 72 1.42 -14.05 -7.85
CA SER A 72 2.57 -13.42 -7.18
C SER A 72 2.57 -11.88 -7.31
N LYS A 73 1.42 -11.26 -7.12
CA LYS A 73 1.24 -9.80 -7.25
C LYS A 73 0.76 -9.14 -5.96
N VAL A 74 1.27 -7.94 -5.71
CA VAL A 74 0.79 -7.06 -4.64
C VAL A 74 0.06 -5.89 -5.29
N TYR A 75 -1.24 -5.79 -5.04
CA TYR A 75 -2.05 -4.72 -5.61
C TYR A 75 -2.20 -3.59 -4.62
N ILE A 76 -1.63 -2.42 -4.94
CA ILE A 76 -1.78 -1.22 -4.12
C ILE A 76 -3.09 -0.52 -4.52
N GLU A 77 -4.13 -0.68 -3.69
CA GLU A 77 -5.44 -0.09 -3.94
C GLU A 77 -5.43 1.42 -3.69
N LYS A 78 -4.94 1.87 -2.53
CA LYS A 78 -4.90 3.32 -2.25
C LYS A 78 -3.84 3.67 -1.22
N ILE A 79 -3.39 4.91 -1.29
CA ILE A 79 -2.53 5.52 -0.28
C ILE A 79 -3.31 6.70 0.29
N ASP A 80 -3.45 6.75 1.61
CA ASP A 80 -4.24 7.78 2.29
C ASP A 80 -3.48 8.38 3.48
N LYS A 81 -3.79 9.63 3.83
CA LYS A 81 -3.21 10.29 5.01
C LYS A 81 -3.90 9.78 6.28
N ARG A 82 -3.16 9.77 7.38
CA ARG A 82 -3.66 9.36 8.70
C ARG A 82 -4.80 10.25 9.20
N ASN A 83 -4.88 11.50 8.72
CA ASN A 83 -5.77 12.55 9.20
C ASN A 83 -7.18 12.59 8.57
N ARG A 84 -7.69 11.48 8.05
CA ARG A 84 -9.13 11.32 7.80
C ARG A 84 -9.74 10.48 8.91
N VAL A 85 -9.75 11.06 10.12
CA VAL A 85 -10.74 10.66 11.12
C VAL A 85 -12.04 11.31 10.65
N TYR A 86 -13.04 10.48 10.37
CA TYR A 86 -14.36 10.89 9.89
C TYR A 86 -15.11 11.70 10.94
#